data_AF-A0A4Q7Z2B7-F1
#
_entry.id   AF-A0A4Q7Z2B7-F1
#
_cell.length_a   1.000
_cell.length_b   1.000
_cell.length_c   1.000
_cell.angle_alpha   90.00
_cell.angle_beta   90.00
_cell.angle_gamma   90.00
#
_symmetry.space_group_name_H-M   'P 1'
#
loop_
_entity.id
_entity.type
_entity.pdbx_description
1 polymer ?
#
loop_
_entity_poly.entity_id
_entity_poly.type
_entity_poly.pdbx_seq_one_letter_code
_entity_poly.pdbx_strand_id
1 'polypeptide(L)'
;MAALCVLAVSALTLLTGCGEEDPDAGTNGVGRLPARKIQTQSRAAADAAPAVHLAGTVVTGGVTFTLDMRLKSGGGSGSVTSKGSTFQLLRVGDELYVKADAAFWNHGGDTSAAGKLDGKYVKVPQQDPAYRKFSGFTEKDVLLPALLTLHGELATAGHHTQAGTRTIRVTGDGGPGGTLDVSLEGKPYPLRLVRGGGAGTLTFSEWGKDFPAAEPAKSETVDYGGQLPGS
;
A
#
# COMPACT_ATOMS: atom_id res chain seq x y z
N MET A 1 -59.37 -43.67 44.85
CA MET A 1 -59.16 -42.42 45.60
C MET A 1 -57.68 -42.32 45.90
N ALA A 2 -57.07 -41.16 45.63
CA ALA A 2 -55.69 -40.76 45.94
C ALA A 2 -54.54 -41.39 45.11
N ALA A 3 -54.10 -40.63 44.09
CA ALA A 3 -52.79 -40.77 43.47
C ALA A 3 -51.79 -39.88 44.22
N LEU A 4 -50.67 -40.46 44.63
CA LEU A 4 -49.53 -39.81 45.28
C LEU A 4 -48.37 -39.87 44.27
N CYS A 5 -47.94 -38.73 43.72
CA CYS A 5 -46.71 -38.64 42.93
C CYS A 5 -45.98 -37.33 43.28
N VAL A 6 -44.97 -37.46 44.13
CA VAL A 6 -43.94 -36.45 44.38
C VAL A 6 -42.89 -36.60 43.27
N LEU A 7 -42.65 -35.56 42.48
CA LEU A 7 -41.50 -35.46 41.59
C LEU A 7 -40.87 -34.07 41.77
N ALA A 8 -39.80 -34.04 42.56
CA ALA A 8 -38.89 -32.91 42.65
C ALA A 8 -38.00 -32.91 41.40
N VAL A 9 -38.20 -31.95 40.50
CA VAL A 9 -37.34 -31.73 39.34
C VAL A 9 -36.26 -30.74 39.75
N SER A 10 -35.06 -31.25 40.02
CA SER A 10 -33.84 -30.46 40.18
C SER A 10 -33.43 -29.86 38.84
N ALA A 11 -33.50 -28.53 38.74
CA ALA A 11 -33.00 -27.77 37.60
C ALA A 11 -31.46 -27.77 37.59
N LEU A 12 -30.85 -28.50 36.65
CA LEU A 12 -29.45 -28.33 36.29
C LEU A 12 -29.34 -27.10 35.38
N THR A 13 -28.98 -25.94 35.94
CA THR A 13 -28.52 -24.80 35.17
C THR A 13 -27.10 -25.07 34.69
N LEU A 14 -26.97 -25.61 33.47
CA LEU A 14 -25.71 -25.62 32.73
C LEU A 14 -25.36 -24.18 32.35
N LEU A 15 -24.48 -23.54 33.14
CA LEU A 15 -23.80 -22.32 32.71
C LEU A 15 -22.85 -22.69 31.57
N THR A 16 -23.31 -22.55 30.32
CA THR A 16 -22.40 -22.46 29.17
C THR A 16 -21.63 -21.15 29.31
N GLY A 17 -20.47 -21.21 29.97
CA GLY A 17 -19.50 -20.13 29.96
C GLY A 17 -19.07 -19.90 28.52
N CYS A 18 -19.55 -18.81 27.92
CA CYS A 18 -18.95 -18.23 26.73
C CYS A 18 -17.54 -17.76 27.12
N GLY A 19 -16.55 -18.64 27.07
CA GLY A 19 -15.15 -18.21 27.07
C GLY A 19 -14.95 -17.40 25.80
N GLU A 20 -14.72 -16.09 25.92
CA GLU A 20 -14.28 -15.28 24.79
C GLU A 20 -13.03 -15.93 24.22
N GLU A 21 -13.14 -16.38 22.97
CA GLU A 21 -12.04 -16.98 22.23
C GLU A 21 -10.95 -15.92 22.05
N ASP A 22 -9.74 -16.20 22.52
CA ASP A 22 -8.62 -15.26 22.44
C ASP A 22 -8.33 -14.93 20.96
N PRO A 23 -8.57 -13.69 20.50
CA PRO A 23 -8.42 -13.34 19.09
C PRO A 23 -6.96 -13.41 18.60
N ASP A 24 -6.01 -13.44 19.53
CA ASP A 24 -4.58 -13.63 19.29
C ASP A 24 -4.12 -15.09 19.45
N ALA A 25 -5.04 -16.04 19.64
CA ALA A 25 -4.70 -17.46 19.59
C ALA A 25 -4.14 -17.83 18.20
N GLY A 26 -2.95 -18.47 18.21
CA GLY A 26 -2.27 -18.91 16.99
C GLY A 26 -1.82 -17.76 16.05
N THR A 27 -1.67 -16.53 16.57
CA THR A 27 -1.11 -15.40 15.80
C THR A 27 0.40 -15.25 16.00
N ASN A 28 1.00 -14.31 15.28
CA ASN A 28 2.41 -13.92 15.42
C ASN A 28 2.73 -13.11 16.69
N GLY A 29 1.74 -12.90 17.59
CA GLY A 29 1.90 -12.20 18.87
C GLY A 29 1.92 -10.67 18.80
N VAL A 30 1.92 -10.07 17.60
CA VAL A 30 1.98 -8.60 17.47
C VAL A 30 0.72 -7.93 18.03
N GLY A 31 -0.45 -8.58 17.96
CA GLY A 31 -1.72 -8.04 18.45
C GLY A 31 -1.77 -7.77 19.95
N ARG A 32 -0.88 -8.38 20.74
CA ARG A 32 -0.76 -8.16 22.19
C ARG A 32 0.16 -7.00 22.57
N LEU A 33 0.82 -6.38 21.60
CA LEU A 33 1.79 -5.32 21.85
C LEU A 33 1.10 -3.95 21.94
N PRO A 34 1.72 -2.97 22.63
CA PRO A 34 1.28 -1.58 22.53
C PRO A 34 1.31 -1.07 21.08
N ALA A 35 0.37 -0.21 20.71
CA ALA A 35 0.20 0.30 19.34
C ALA A 35 1.50 0.81 18.68
N ARG A 36 2.34 1.53 19.42
CA ARG A 36 3.66 2.00 18.94
C ARG A 36 4.58 0.84 18.53
N LYS A 37 4.60 -0.25 19.29
CA LYS A 37 5.41 -1.43 18.99
C LYS A 37 4.85 -2.18 17.78
N ILE A 38 3.53 -2.28 17.64
CA ILE A 38 2.87 -2.83 16.45
C ILE A 38 3.32 -2.07 15.20
N GLN A 39 3.17 -0.73 15.18
CA GLN A 39 3.58 0.08 14.03
C GLN A 39 5.08 -0.05 13.75
N THR A 40 5.93 -0.05 14.79
CA THR A 40 7.39 -0.18 14.62
C THR A 40 7.76 -1.51 13.98
N GLN A 41 7.22 -2.62 14.48
CA GLN A 41 7.48 -3.96 13.91
C GLN A 41 6.91 -4.10 12.50
N SER A 42 5.75 -3.50 12.23
CA SER A 42 5.14 -3.52 10.90
C SER A 42 5.97 -2.77 9.86
N ARG A 43 6.47 -1.58 10.21
CA ARG A 43 7.39 -0.81 9.36
C ARG A 43 8.69 -1.57 9.13
N ALA A 44 9.29 -2.14 10.17
CA ALA A 44 10.50 -2.95 10.04
C ALA A 44 10.30 -4.18 9.13
N ALA A 45 9.13 -4.83 9.23
CA ALA A 45 8.79 -5.94 8.34
C ALA A 45 8.66 -5.48 6.88
N ALA A 46 7.99 -4.36 6.63
CA ALA A 46 7.86 -3.77 5.30
C ALA A 46 9.21 -3.35 4.69
N ASP A 47 10.07 -2.72 5.49
CA ASP A 47 11.42 -2.29 5.08
C ASP A 47 12.28 -3.51 4.68
N ALA A 48 12.23 -4.58 5.48
CA ALA A 48 12.95 -5.82 5.24
C ALA A 48 12.36 -6.70 4.12
N ALA A 49 11.18 -6.38 3.60
CA ALA A 49 10.56 -7.17 2.54
C ALA A 49 11.32 -6.98 1.21
N PRO A 50 11.64 -8.08 0.48
CA PRO A 50 12.33 -7.97 -0.81
C PRO A 50 11.51 -7.21 -1.86
N ALA A 51 10.19 -7.39 -1.85
CA ALA A 51 9.27 -6.80 -2.80
C ALA A 51 7.87 -6.59 -2.19
N VAL A 52 7.06 -5.74 -2.81
CA VAL A 52 5.65 -5.48 -2.43
C VAL A 52 4.84 -5.01 -3.64
N HIS A 53 3.54 -5.30 -3.64
CA HIS A 53 2.55 -4.65 -4.48
C HIS A 53 1.70 -3.68 -3.65
N LEU A 54 1.57 -2.45 -4.12
CA LEU A 54 0.84 -1.33 -3.52
C LEU A 54 -0.27 -0.92 -4.49
N ALA A 55 -1.51 -0.79 -4.03
CA ALA A 55 -2.60 -0.28 -4.85
C ALA A 55 -3.56 0.62 -4.07
N GLY A 56 -4.17 1.59 -4.75
CA GLY A 56 -5.24 2.42 -4.19
C GLY A 56 -5.01 3.92 -4.41
N THR A 57 -5.56 4.75 -3.53
CA THR A 57 -5.53 6.20 -3.67
C THR A 57 -4.85 6.88 -2.49
N VAL A 58 -4.19 8.00 -2.76
CA VAL A 58 -3.61 8.87 -1.74
C VAL A 58 -3.72 10.33 -2.16
N VAL A 59 -4.04 11.20 -1.21
CA VAL A 59 -4.03 12.66 -1.42
C VAL A 59 -2.74 13.23 -0.83
N THR A 60 -1.98 13.94 -1.66
CA THR A 60 -0.78 14.68 -1.24
C THR A 60 -0.73 16.04 -1.93
N GLY A 61 -0.42 17.10 -1.19
CA GLY A 61 -0.40 18.47 -1.72
C GLY A 61 -1.72 18.92 -2.36
N GLY A 62 -2.86 18.39 -1.90
CA GLY A 62 -4.19 18.66 -2.48
C GLY A 62 -4.48 17.92 -3.80
N VAL A 63 -3.59 17.04 -4.24
CA VAL A 63 -3.74 16.24 -5.46
C VAL A 63 -4.00 14.78 -5.09
N THR A 64 -5.04 14.19 -5.70
CA THR A 64 -5.32 12.76 -5.60
C THR A 64 -4.48 11.99 -6.62
N PHE A 65 -3.74 11.01 -6.13
CA PHE A 65 -3.04 10.03 -6.94
C PHE A 65 -3.71 8.67 -6.77
N THR A 66 -3.92 7.95 -7.88
CA THR A 66 -4.18 6.51 -7.86
C THR A 66 -2.89 5.80 -8.21
N LEU A 67 -2.49 4.84 -7.39
CA LEU A 67 -1.26 4.07 -7.52
C LEU A 67 -1.60 2.60 -7.73
N ASP A 68 -0.88 1.93 -8.62
CA ASP A 68 -0.77 0.47 -8.70
C ASP A 68 0.70 0.17 -9.01
N MET A 69 1.49 -0.11 -7.98
CA MET A 69 2.95 -0.17 -8.05
C MET A 69 3.49 -1.46 -7.46
N ARG A 70 4.40 -2.11 -8.18
CA ARG A 70 5.28 -3.16 -7.66
C ARG A 70 6.65 -2.58 -7.39
N LEU A 71 7.19 -2.82 -6.20
CA LEU A 71 8.41 -2.17 -5.71
C LEU A 71 9.38 -3.20 -5.14
N LYS A 72 10.66 -3.04 -5.45
CA LYS A 72 11.79 -3.74 -4.84
C LYS A 72 13.00 -2.80 -4.75
N SER A 73 14.07 -3.20 -4.07
CA SER A 73 15.26 -2.34 -3.88
C SER A 73 15.84 -1.85 -5.23
N GLY A 74 16.03 -2.77 -6.17
CA GLY A 74 16.62 -2.47 -7.49
C GLY A 74 15.66 -1.93 -8.55
N GLY A 75 14.40 -1.65 -8.24
CA GLY A 75 13.47 -1.17 -9.25
C GLY A 75 12.01 -1.12 -8.83
N GLY A 76 11.19 -0.53 -9.68
CA GLY A 76 9.75 -0.47 -9.49
C GLY A 76 9.03 -0.39 -10.82
N SER A 77 7.81 -0.91 -10.90
CA SER A 77 7.00 -0.85 -12.11
C SER A 77 5.53 -0.73 -11.75
N GLY A 78 4.79 0.05 -12.52
CA GLY A 78 3.37 0.23 -12.26
C GLY A 78 2.76 1.43 -12.96
N SER A 79 1.57 1.80 -12.53
CA SER A 79 0.84 2.96 -13.04
C SER A 79 0.56 3.99 -11.95
N VAL A 80 0.55 5.24 -12.38
CA VAL A 80 0.17 6.40 -11.59
C VAL A 80 -0.87 7.18 -12.38
N THR A 81 -2.01 7.44 -11.75
CA THR A 81 -3.05 8.33 -12.30
C THR A 81 -3.12 9.61 -11.46
N SER A 82 -3.10 10.76 -12.12
CA SER A 82 -3.30 12.07 -11.50
C SER A 82 -4.12 12.96 -12.42
N LYS A 83 -5.11 13.67 -11.86
CA LYS A 83 -6.02 14.58 -12.60
C LYS A 83 -6.65 13.96 -13.87
N GLY A 84 -6.91 12.64 -13.84
CA GLY A 84 -7.49 11.91 -14.97
C GLY A 84 -6.49 11.40 -16.02
N SER A 85 -5.22 11.81 -15.94
CA SER A 85 -4.15 11.30 -16.80
C SER A 85 -3.41 10.14 -16.13
N THR A 86 -3.17 9.07 -16.88
CA THR A 86 -2.45 7.89 -16.39
C THR A 86 -1.14 7.73 -17.15
N PHE A 87 -0.07 7.45 -16.43
CA PHE A 87 1.21 7.07 -16.98
C PHE A 87 1.78 5.86 -16.26
N GLN A 88 2.60 5.10 -16.95
CA GLN A 88 3.33 3.96 -16.44
C GLN A 88 4.75 4.38 -16.10
N LEU A 89 5.27 3.85 -15.00
CA LEU A 89 6.64 4.01 -14.56
C LEU A 89 7.34 2.66 -14.58
N LEU A 90 8.59 2.66 -15.00
CA LEU A 90 9.49 1.53 -14.87
C LEU A 90 10.86 2.06 -14.46
N ARG A 91 11.40 1.56 -13.36
CA ARG A 91 12.76 1.83 -12.90
C ARG A 91 13.54 0.52 -12.81
N VAL A 92 14.74 0.52 -13.39
CA VAL A 92 15.71 -0.58 -13.33
C VAL A 92 17.04 0.02 -12.89
N GLY A 93 17.49 -0.27 -11.67
CA GLY A 93 18.61 0.46 -11.07
C GLY A 93 18.31 1.96 -11.00
N ASP A 94 19.17 2.76 -11.64
CA ASP A 94 19.01 4.22 -11.73
C ASP A 94 18.42 4.68 -13.08
N GLU A 95 17.95 3.74 -13.90
CA GLU A 95 17.34 4.03 -15.19
C GLU A 95 15.83 4.09 -15.03
N LEU A 96 15.26 5.26 -15.33
CA LEU A 96 13.83 5.54 -15.20
C LEU A 96 13.21 5.73 -16.57
N TYR A 97 12.06 5.09 -16.75
CA TYR A 97 11.27 5.16 -17.97
C TYR A 97 9.83 5.54 -17.64
N VAL A 98 9.26 6.43 -18.45
CA VAL A 98 7.85 6.83 -18.39
C VAL A 98 7.18 6.40 -19.68
N LYS A 99 6.03 5.74 -19.58
CA LYS A 99 5.20 5.41 -20.75
C LYS A 99 3.82 6.01 -20.56
N ALA A 100 3.36 6.77 -21.55
CA ALA A 100 2.07 7.44 -21.50
C ALA A 100 1.46 7.52 -22.91
N ASP A 101 0.20 7.94 -22.96
CA ASP A 101 -0.50 8.17 -24.22
C ASP A 101 -0.10 9.51 -24.87
N ALA A 102 -0.49 9.70 -26.13
CA ALA A 102 -0.25 10.95 -26.85
C ALA A 102 -0.80 12.20 -26.11
N ALA A 103 -1.90 12.07 -25.35
CA ALA A 103 -2.49 13.21 -24.64
C ALA A 103 -1.57 13.71 -23.51
N PHE A 104 -0.92 12.80 -22.79
CA PHE A 104 0.10 13.15 -21.80
C PHE A 104 1.29 13.90 -22.44
N TRP A 105 1.77 13.44 -23.58
CA TRP A 105 2.92 14.04 -24.26
C TRP A 105 2.62 15.41 -24.89
N ASN A 106 1.37 15.65 -25.31
CA ASN A 106 0.94 16.89 -25.95
C ASN A 106 0.97 18.13 -25.04
N HIS A 107 1.07 17.97 -23.71
CA HIS A 107 1.18 19.11 -22.79
C HIS A 107 2.45 19.96 -22.97
N GLY A 108 3.43 19.49 -23.75
CA GLY A 108 4.66 20.23 -24.11
C GLY A 108 4.57 21.08 -25.38
N GLY A 109 3.44 21.11 -26.10
CA GLY A 109 3.21 22.00 -27.24
C GLY A 109 3.74 21.52 -28.61
N ASP A 110 4.44 20.39 -28.70
CA ASP A 110 4.86 19.78 -29.98
C ASP A 110 4.06 18.51 -30.29
N THR A 111 3.00 18.68 -31.07
CA THR A 111 2.07 17.61 -31.47
C THR A 111 2.71 16.57 -32.41
N SER A 112 3.79 16.91 -33.10
CA SER A 112 4.47 16.01 -34.03
C SER A 112 5.32 14.95 -33.29
N ALA A 113 5.84 15.32 -32.12
CA ALA A 113 6.59 14.42 -31.25
C ALA A 113 5.65 13.47 -30.49
N ALA A 114 4.51 13.96 -30.00
CA ALA A 114 3.59 13.18 -29.18
C ALA A 114 3.11 11.87 -29.84
N GLY A 115 2.80 11.91 -31.14
CA GLY A 115 2.39 10.70 -31.89
C GLY A 115 3.48 9.63 -32.00
N LYS A 116 4.76 10.00 -31.91
CA LYS A 116 5.89 9.05 -31.93
C LYS A 116 6.15 8.42 -30.55
N LEU A 117 5.70 9.08 -29.50
CA LEU A 117 5.90 8.68 -28.10
C LEU A 117 4.73 7.87 -27.54
N ASP A 118 3.60 7.85 -28.26
CA ASP A 118 2.40 7.13 -27.87
C ASP A 118 2.70 5.65 -27.59
N GLY A 119 2.47 5.23 -26.34
CA GLY A 119 2.70 3.86 -25.89
C GLY A 119 4.17 3.42 -25.85
N LYS A 120 5.13 4.33 -26.07
CA LYS A 120 6.57 4.07 -25.93
C LYS A 120 7.06 4.43 -24.53
N TYR A 121 8.09 3.73 -24.09
CA TYR A 121 8.86 4.12 -22.92
C TYR A 121 9.80 5.24 -23.28
N VAL A 122 9.76 6.31 -22.52
CA VAL A 122 10.66 7.46 -22.66
C VAL A 122 11.62 7.42 -21.50
N LYS A 123 12.92 7.33 -21.81
CA LYS A 123 13.97 7.36 -20.79
C LYS A 123 14.07 8.77 -20.21
N VAL A 124 14.09 8.88 -18.88
CA VAL A 124 14.17 10.16 -18.16
C VAL A 124 15.61 10.41 -17.73
N PRO A 125 16.27 11.49 -18.19
CA PRO A 125 17.61 11.84 -17.73
C PRO A 125 17.62 12.11 -16.22
N GLN A 126 18.61 11.59 -15.49
CA GLN A 126 18.74 11.81 -14.03
C GLN A 126 18.83 13.28 -13.61
N GLN A 127 19.33 14.14 -14.51
CA GLN A 127 19.46 15.57 -14.26
C GLN A 127 18.13 16.32 -14.42
N ASP A 128 17.13 15.70 -15.06
CA ASP A 128 15.82 16.29 -15.26
C ASP A 128 15.06 16.36 -13.91
N PRO A 129 14.46 17.51 -13.55
CA PRO A 129 13.63 17.61 -12.35
C PRO A 129 12.49 16.57 -12.27
N ALA A 130 11.96 16.13 -13.41
CA ALA A 130 10.95 15.08 -13.51
C ALA A 130 11.45 13.72 -13.02
N TYR A 131 12.76 13.45 -13.14
CA TYR A 131 13.35 12.22 -12.64
C TYR A 131 13.06 12.03 -11.15
N ARG A 132 13.37 13.02 -10.32
CA ARG A 132 13.14 12.92 -8.86
C ARG A 132 11.66 12.79 -8.51
N LYS A 133 10.79 13.47 -9.26
CA LYS A 133 9.33 13.40 -9.05
C LYS A 133 8.82 11.98 -9.30
N PHE A 134 9.25 11.36 -10.39
CA PHE A 134 8.77 10.05 -10.80
C PHE A 134 9.49 8.88 -10.11
N SER A 135 10.80 9.00 -9.87
CA SER A 135 11.59 7.96 -9.21
C SER A 135 11.06 7.65 -7.80
N GLY A 136 10.59 8.69 -7.08
CA GLY A 136 9.99 8.52 -5.75
C GLY A 136 8.79 7.56 -5.69
N PHE A 137 8.04 7.39 -6.78
CA PHE A 137 6.95 6.39 -6.85
C PHE A 137 7.45 4.96 -7.06
N THR A 138 8.71 4.80 -7.48
CA THR A 138 9.35 3.50 -7.80
C THR A 138 10.39 3.06 -6.77
N GLU A 139 10.64 3.88 -5.76
CA GLU A 139 11.62 3.65 -4.71
C GLU A 139 10.92 3.12 -3.45
N LYS A 140 11.04 1.81 -3.18
CA LYS A 140 10.42 1.16 -2.01
C LYS A 140 10.77 1.87 -0.71
N ASP A 141 12.05 2.18 -0.53
CA ASP A 141 12.61 2.71 0.72
C ASP A 141 12.36 4.21 0.90
N VAL A 142 11.81 4.88 -0.12
CA VAL A 142 11.31 6.26 -0.02
C VAL A 142 9.79 6.26 0.14
N LEU A 143 9.08 5.49 -0.68
CA LEU A 143 7.63 5.51 -0.73
C LEU A 143 6.98 4.86 0.50
N LEU A 144 7.47 3.70 0.96
CA LEU A 144 6.87 3.01 2.10
C LEU A 144 6.97 3.82 3.40
N PRO A 145 8.13 4.41 3.77
CA PRO A 145 8.20 5.27 4.96
C PRO A 145 7.28 6.49 4.88
N ALA A 146 7.15 7.12 3.71
CA ALA A 146 6.28 8.26 3.50
C ALA A 146 4.78 7.91 3.68
N LEU A 147 4.38 6.69 3.29
CA LEU A 147 2.99 6.23 3.39
C LEU A 147 2.66 5.67 4.79
N LEU A 148 3.51 4.80 5.34
CA LEU A 148 3.21 3.97 6.53
C LEU A 148 3.42 4.70 7.87
N THR A 149 3.82 5.96 7.82
CA THR A 149 3.88 6.80 9.02
C THR A 149 2.47 7.29 9.37
N LEU A 150 1.92 6.75 10.47
CA LEU A 150 0.76 7.31 11.16
C LEU A 150 1.22 8.43 12.09
N HIS A 151 0.50 9.55 12.06
CA HIS A 151 0.72 10.70 12.92
C HIS A 151 -0.32 10.73 14.05
N GLY A 152 0.01 11.40 15.16
CA GLY A 152 -0.84 11.46 16.36
C GLY A 152 -0.41 10.49 17.46
N GLU A 153 -1.20 10.42 18.52
CA GLU A 153 -1.12 9.37 19.54
C GLU A 153 -1.61 8.05 18.92
N LEU A 154 -0.87 6.98 19.20
CA LEU A 154 -1.14 5.68 18.60
C LEU A 154 -1.96 4.83 19.57
N ALA A 155 -3.07 4.30 19.08
CA ALA A 155 -3.92 3.37 19.81
C ALA A 155 -4.23 2.13 18.96
N THR A 156 -4.65 1.04 19.62
CA THR A 156 -5.22 -0.12 18.94
C THR A 156 -6.73 0.06 18.81
N ALA A 157 -7.28 -0.30 17.65
CA ALA A 157 -8.72 -0.24 17.37
C ALA A 157 -9.27 -1.63 16.99
N GLY A 158 -8.90 -2.64 17.78
CA GLY A 158 -9.42 -4.01 17.70
C GLY A 158 -8.92 -4.82 16.51
N HIS A 159 -9.38 -6.07 16.47
CA HIS A 159 -9.05 -7.06 15.44
C HIS A 159 -10.00 -6.97 14.26
N HIS A 160 -9.48 -7.14 13.04
CA HIS A 160 -10.23 -7.06 11.77
C HIS A 160 -9.76 -8.16 10.82
N THR A 161 -10.41 -8.26 9.67
CA THR A 161 -9.99 -9.14 8.57
C THR A 161 -9.73 -8.31 7.31
N GLN A 162 -8.60 -8.55 6.65
CA GLN A 162 -8.27 -7.97 5.34
C GLN A 162 -7.98 -9.07 4.34
N ALA A 163 -8.80 -9.19 3.29
CA ALA A 163 -8.67 -10.23 2.26
C ALA A 163 -8.48 -11.66 2.83
N GLY A 164 -9.19 -11.98 3.92
CA GLY A 164 -9.11 -13.27 4.60
C GLY A 164 -7.98 -13.40 5.63
N THR A 165 -7.08 -12.43 5.76
CA THR A 165 -6.00 -12.41 6.77
C THR A 165 -6.46 -11.70 8.04
N ARG A 166 -6.22 -12.30 9.21
CA ARG A 166 -6.49 -11.64 10.51
C ARG A 166 -5.53 -10.48 10.73
N THR A 167 -6.04 -9.39 11.27
CA THR A 167 -5.27 -8.14 11.47
C THR A 167 -5.57 -7.49 12.82
N ILE A 168 -4.60 -6.73 13.33
CA ILE A 168 -4.80 -5.75 14.40
C ILE A 168 -4.76 -4.35 13.79
N ARG A 169 -5.75 -3.51 14.11
CA ARG A 169 -5.79 -2.13 13.63
C ARG A 169 -5.07 -1.20 14.59
N VAL A 170 -4.18 -0.38 14.05
CA VAL A 170 -3.57 0.76 14.74
C VAL A 170 -4.19 2.05 14.21
N THR A 171 -4.50 2.99 15.10
CA THR A 171 -5.01 4.32 14.77
C THR A 171 -4.01 5.40 15.17
N GLY A 172 -4.04 6.54 14.49
CA GLY A 172 -3.37 7.77 14.90
C GLY A 172 -4.35 8.93 15.02
N ASP A 173 -4.41 9.62 16.16
CA ASP A 173 -5.29 10.77 16.43
C ASP A 173 -4.54 12.12 16.32
N GLY A 174 -4.24 12.54 15.11
CA GLY A 174 -3.67 13.88 14.92
C GLY A 174 -3.53 14.26 13.46
N GLY A 175 -4.08 15.41 13.08
CA GLY A 175 -3.99 15.95 11.72
C GLY A 175 -4.37 14.91 10.65
N PRO A 176 -3.48 14.55 9.70
CA PRO A 176 -3.70 13.46 8.75
C PRO A 176 -3.53 12.09 9.43
N GLY A 177 -4.27 11.87 10.53
CA GLY A 177 -4.32 10.60 11.24
C GLY A 177 -4.78 9.47 10.33
N GLY A 178 -5.16 8.32 10.86
CA GLY A 178 -5.60 7.24 9.99
C GLY A 178 -5.60 5.90 10.67
N THR A 179 -5.82 4.86 9.87
CA THR A 179 -5.80 3.49 10.37
C THR A 179 -4.85 2.64 9.53
N LEU A 180 -4.12 1.77 10.22
CA LEU A 180 -3.25 0.76 9.61
C LEU A 180 -3.67 -0.62 10.12
N ASP A 181 -4.11 -1.47 9.21
CA ASP A 181 -4.36 -2.88 9.51
C ASP A 181 -3.05 -3.66 9.30
N VAL A 182 -2.58 -4.32 10.36
CA VAL A 182 -1.32 -5.07 10.42
C VAL A 182 -1.62 -6.55 10.54
N SER A 183 -0.96 -7.38 9.72
CA SER A 183 -1.12 -8.83 9.73
C SER A 183 -0.79 -9.45 11.10
N LEU A 184 -1.70 -10.28 11.59
CA LEU A 184 -1.48 -11.18 12.73
C LEU A 184 -0.91 -12.54 12.31
N GLU A 185 -0.74 -12.76 11.01
CA GLU A 185 -0.26 -14.03 10.44
C GLU A 185 1.13 -13.85 9.85
N GLY A 186 2.05 -14.77 10.18
CA GLY A 186 3.44 -14.69 9.72
C GLY A 186 4.13 -13.38 10.13
N LYS A 187 4.76 -12.69 9.17
CA LYS A 187 5.37 -11.38 9.41
C LYS A 187 4.28 -10.31 9.57
N PRO A 188 4.46 -9.29 10.44
CA PRO A 188 3.46 -8.27 10.72
C PRO A 188 3.38 -7.22 9.60
N TYR A 189 3.18 -7.65 8.37
CA TYR A 189 3.11 -6.75 7.22
C TYR A 189 1.90 -5.81 7.32
N PRO A 190 2.04 -4.55 6.89
CA PRO A 190 0.89 -3.68 6.71
C PRO A 190 0.07 -4.20 5.53
N LEU A 191 -1.25 -4.24 5.67
CA LEU A 191 -2.16 -4.75 4.64
C LEU A 191 -3.09 -3.67 4.10
N ARG A 192 -3.53 -2.74 4.95
CA ARG A 192 -4.41 -1.65 4.54
C ARG A 192 -4.14 -0.38 5.35
N LEU A 193 -3.95 0.72 4.65
CA LEU A 193 -3.78 2.05 5.20
C LEU A 193 -4.96 2.92 4.75
N VAL A 194 -5.73 3.44 5.69
CA VAL A 194 -6.74 4.48 5.44
C VAL A 194 -6.19 5.80 5.96
N ARG A 195 -6.05 6.79 5.09
CA ARG A 195 -5.60 8.12 5.49
C ARG A 195 -6.79 8.91 6.05
N GLY A 196 -6.53 9.67 7.11
CA GLY A 196 -7.49 10.52 7.78
C GLY A 196 -7.95 11.67 6.88
N GLY A 197 -9.10 12.26 7.22
CA GLY A 197 -9.67 13.36 6.44
C GLY A 197 -10.11 12.96 5.01
N GLY A 198 -10.30 11.67 4.74
CA GLY A 198 -10.67 11.18 3.41
C GLY A 198 -9.53 11.21 2.40
N ALA A 199 -8.27 11.28 2.84
CA ALA A 199 -7.09 11.39 1.99
C ALA A 199 -6.68 10.08 1.27
N GLY A 200 -7.62 9.16 1.08
CA GLY A 200 -7.44 7.92 0.31
C GLY A 200 -7.23 6.66 1.13
N THR A 201 -7.20 5.53 0.44
CA THR A 201 -6.94 4.20 1.00
C THR A 201 -5.97 3.46 0.11
N LEU A 202 -4.96 2.84 0.73
CA LEU A 202 -3.98 1.99 0.07
C LEU A 202 -4.03 0.58 0.64
N THR A 203 -3.87 -0.40 -0.22
CA THR A 203 -3.68 -1.80 0.15
C THR A 203 -2.27 -2.23 -0.23
N PHE A 204 -1.73 -3.15 0.55
CA PHE A 204 -0.41 -3.73 0.33
C PHE A 204 -0.54 -5.24 0.31
N SER A 205 0.03 -5.85 -0.72
CA SER A 205 -0.09 -7.27 -1.00
C SER A 205 1.19 -7.79 -1.61
N GLU A 206 1.22 -9.09 -1.93
CA GLU A 206 2.34 -9.72 -2.64
C GLU A 206 3.72 -9.51 -1.96
N TRP A 207 3.73 -9.32 -0.64
CA TRP A 207 4.96 -9.14 0.14
C TRP A 207 5.94 -10.28 -0.11
N GLY A 208 7.15 -9.94 -0.55
CA GLY A 208 8.23 -10.87 -0.87
C GLY A 208 8.10 -11.60 -2.21
N LYS A 209 7.04 -11.36 -3.01
CA LYS A 209 6.94 -11.91 -4.35
C LYS A 209 7.75 -11.06 -5.33
N ASP A 210 8.78 -11.65 -5.91
CA ASP A 210 9.60 -10.96 -6.92
C ASP A 210 8.82 -10.74 -8.23
N PHE A 211 9.25 -9.76 -9.01
CA PHE A 211 8.68 -9.42 -10.32
C PHE A 211 9.79 -8.96 -11.27
N PRO A 212 9.66 -9.19 -12.59
CA PRO A 212 10.65 -8.73 -13.55
C PRO A 212 10.64 -7.19 -13.63
N ALA A 213 11.83 -6.61 -13.56
CA ALA A 213 12.08 -5.20 -13.86
C ALA A 213 13.27 -5.17 -14.82
N ALA A 214 12.98 -5.29 -16.11
CA ALA A 214 13.97 -5.32 -17.17
C ALA A 214 13.80 -4.07 -18.05
N GLU A 215 14.90 -3.54 -18.57
CA GLU A 215 14.85 -2.42 -19.51
C GLU A 215 13.96 -2.78 -20.70
N PRO A 216 13.12 -1.86 -21.18
CA PRO A 216 12.32 -2.10 -22.38
C PRO A 216 13.22 -2.30 -23.60
N ALA A 217 12.72 -2.97 -24.63
CA ALA A 217 13.48 -3.12 -25.87
C ALA A 217 13.78 -1.74 -26.49
N LYS A 218 14.88 -1.64 -27.26
CA LYS A 218 15.22 -0.39 -27.98
C LYS A 218 14.11 0.07 -28.93
N SER A 219 13.34 -0.86 -29.50
CA SER A 219 12.17 -0.56 -30.35
C SER A 219 10.97 -0.02 -29.58
N GLU A 220 10.94 -0.22 -28.26
CA GLU A 220 9.91 0.27 -27.34
C GLU A 220 10.35 1.51 -26.58
N THR A 221 11.62 1.91 -26.71
CA THR A 221 12.23 3.01 -25.97
C THR A 221 12.56 4.18 -26.89
N VAL A 222 12.30 5.39 -26.41
CA VAL A 222 12.78 6.63 -27.00
C VAL A 222 13.67 7.32 -25.97
N ASP A 223 14.90 7.64 -26.36
CA ASP A 223 15.80 8.45 -25.55
C ASP A 223 15.47 9.92 -25.78
N TYR A 224 14.92 10.57 -24.76
CA TYR A 224 14.55 11.97 -24.87
C TYR A 224 15.76 12.83 -24.51
N GLY A 225 16.45 13.33 -25.55
CA GLY A 225 17.61 14.21 -25.41
C GLY A 225 17.31 15.64 -24.95
N GLY A 226 16.18 15.87 -24.27
CA GLY A 226 15.70 17.19 -23.83
C GLY A 226 14.98 17.13 -22.48
N GLN A 227 14.38 18.25 -22.06
CA GLN A 227 13.68 18.37 -20.77
C GLN A 227 12.20 17.99 -20.91
N LEU A 228 11.70 17.05 -20.10
CA LEU A 228 10.31 16.59 -20.20
C LEU A 228 9.31 17.73 -19.89
N PRO A 229 8.12 17.75 -20.51
CA PRO A 229 7.09 18.72 -20.18
C PRO A 229 6.78 18.65 -18.67
N GLY A 230 6.93 19.77 -17.98
CA GLY A 230 6.61 19.86 -16.56
C GLY A 230 5.11 19.65 -16.35
N SER A 231 4.76 18.60 -15.61
CA SER A 231 3.42 18.37 -15.07
C SER A 231 3.11 19.20 -13.83
#